data_AF-F7XMM0-F1
#
_entry.id   AF-F7XMM0-F1
#
_cell.length_a   1.000
_cell.length_b   1.000
_cell.length_c   1.000
_cell.angle_alpha   90.00
_cell.angle_beta   90.00
_cell.angle_gamma   90.00
#
_symmetry.space_group_name_H-M   'P 1'
#
loop_
_entity.id
_entity.type
_entity.pdbx_description
1 polymer ?
#
loop_
_entity_poly.entity_id
_entity_poly.type
_entity_poly.pdbx_seq_one_letter_code
_entity_poly.pdbx_strand_id
1 'polypeptide(L)'
;MVNSISHFGIGFLIASFLGFKGRERVYLGLIAVIPDLDFIPNIIFFAIEDALTYELRTQLFYLMVHREFMHSLLFILIITSILWFWKKNRLFTFTGFLVLLSHFFLDYATSWKMRPLYPFINEPSTLGSMYFFDPVISVISIIPILIFLLDIKMKNKVDAGKNWLNKIYTYAKKNERLIYNILVVIFVIWCAVTPFAKYMLVNEVSEIEDAKISYQNTYPVSPASFISAYSFNDSHYKIMEISYHSVIKRSDYVEKITYTDSTYEYLDTDINPYIERAYELYASNPAQQIDYPVYSVMINESSVTVVIGDARSKYVRFWAYFVVEYEFVFDRSYPEGKFVAFFRDQQGNERKAPDSWFRRNS
;
A
#
# COMPACT_ATOMS: atom_id res chain seq x y z
N MET A 1 -2.28 -1.86 -4.46
CA MET A 1 -3.14 -1.04 -5.32
C MET A 1 -4.27 -1.88 -5.84
N VAL A 2 -5.46 -1.63 -5.33
CA VAL A 2 -6.64 -1.96 -6.15
C VAL A 2 -6.55 -1.06 -7.38
N ASN A 3 -6.56 -1.63 -8.58
CA ASN A 3 -6.36 -0.83 -9.78
C ASN A 3 -7.48 0.22 -9.94
N SER A 4 -7.17 1.35 -10.59
CA SER A 4 -8.13 2.46 -10.78
C SER A 4 -9.43 2.03 -11.49
N ILE A 5 -9.35 0.98 -12.32
CA ILE A 5 -10.53 0.39 -12.97
C ILE A 5 -11.46 -0.26 -11.94
N SER A 6 -10.90 -0.93 -10.93
CA SER A 6 -11.67 -1.54 -9.87
C SER A 6 -12.30 -0.50 -8.97
N HIS A 7 -11.56 0.57 -8.63
CA HIS A 7 -12.12 1.72 -7.90
C HIS A 7 -13.27 2.38 -8.67
N PHE A 8 -13.09 2.63 -9.97
CA PHE A 8 -14.16 3.10 -10.86
C PHE A 8 -15.36 2.14 -10.84
N GLY A 9 -15.12 0.83 -10.95
CA GLY A 9 -16.15 -0.20 -10.98
C GLY A 9 -16.98 -0.27 -9.70
N ILE A 10 -16.33 -0.20 -8.54
CA ILE A 10 -16.99 -0.13 -7.22
C ILE A 10 -17.74 1.19 -7.06
N GLY A 11 -17.14 2.33 -7.45
CA GLY A 11 -17.83 3.61 -7.44
C GLY A 11 -19.07 3.62 -8.33
N PHE A 12 -18.97 3.03 -9.52
CA PHE A 12 -20.08 2.84 -10.44
C PHE A 12 -21.17 1.91 -9.89
N LEU A 13 -20.78 0.84 -9.18
CA LEU A 13 -21.69 -0.05 -8.47
C LEU A 13 -22.49 0.69 -7.40
N ILE A 14 -21.82 1.43 -6.53
CA ILE A 14 -22.44 2.21 -5.45
C ILE A 14 -23.43 3.23 -6.03
N ALA A 15 -23.01 3.97 -7.07
CA ALA A 15 -23.89 4.91 -7.76
C ALA A 15 -25.11 4.22 -8.38
N SER A 16 -24.93 3.06 -9.00
CA SER A 16 -26.02 2.28 -9.59
C SER A 16 -27.01 1.76 -8.54
N PHE A 17 -26.49 1.27 -7.42
CA PHE A 17 -27.27 0.78 -6.29
C PHE A 17 -28.15 1.88 -5.68
N LEU A 18 -27.62 3.09 -5.55
CA LEU A 18 -28.35 4.27 -5.07
C LEU A 18 -29.27 4.91 -6.14
N GLY A 19 -29.40 4.27 -7.30
CA GLY A 19 -30.39 4.62 -8.32
C GLY A 19 -29.94 5.64 -9.36
N PHE A 20 -28.67 6.06 -9.35
CA PHE A 20 -28.15 6.99 -10.38
C PHE A 20 -28.11 6.32 -11.75
N LYS A 21 -28.42 7.10 -12.78
CA LYS A 21 -28.46 6.68 -14.19
C LYS A 21 -27.73 7.67 -15.09
N GLY A 22 -27.48 7.28 -16.33
CA GLY A 22 -26.90 8.16 -17.34
C GLY A 22 -25.54 8.73 -16.93
N ARG A 23 -25.34 10.03 -17.18
CA ARG A 23 -24.07 10.73 -16.93
C ARG A 23 -23.71 10.84 -15.45
N GLU A 24 -24.69 11.01 -14.57
CA GLU A 24 -24.43 11.17 -13.12
C GLU A 24 -23.77 9.93 -12.54
N ARG A 25 -24.22 8.74 -12.95
CA ARG A 25 -23.61 7.47 -12.57
C ARG A 25 -22.14 7.39 -13.01
N VAL A 26 -21.83 7.84 -14.23
CA VAL A 26 -20.46 7.86 -14.75
C VAL A 26 -19.61 8.86 -13.97
N TYR A 27 -20.12 10.06 -13.68
CA TYR A 27 -19.40 11.05 -12.87
C TYR A 27 -19.09 10.54 -11.48
N LEU A 28 -20.03 9.87 -10.82
CA LEU A 28 -19.80 9.24 -9.51
C LEU A 28 -18.77 8.11 -9.59
N GLY A 29 -18.80 7.28 -10.64
CA GLY A 29 -17.72 6.32 -10.89
C GLY A 29 -16.36 6.98 -11.06
N LEU A 30 -16.27 8.09 -11.80
CA LEU A 30 -15.02 8.83 -12.00
C LEU A 30 -14.52 9.52 -10.72
N ILE A 31 -15.41 9.92 -9.82
CA ILE A 31 -15.03 10.45 -8.50
C ILE A 31 -14.21 9.43 -7.71
N ALA A 32 -14.49 8.13 -7.87
CA ALA A 32 -13.71 7.06 -7.26
C ALA A 32 -12.25 7.08 -7.70
N VAL A 33 -11.94 7.58 -8.89
CA VAL A 33 -10.58 7.58 -9.45
C VAL A 33 -9.78 8.82 -9.04
N ILE A 34 -10.44 9.85 -8.49
CA ILE A 34 -9.78 11.12 -8.14
C ILE A 34 -8.56 10.91 -7.22
N PRO A 35 -8.62 10.10 -6.14
CA PRO A 35 -7.45 9.88 -5.29
C PRO A 35 -6.24 9.31 -6.04
N ASP A 36 -6.47 8.42 -7.01
CA ASP A 36 -5.42 7.81 -7.83
C ASP A 36 -4.76 8.81 -8.79
N LEU A 37 -5.31 10.01 -8.99
CA LEU A 37 -4.66 11.07 -9.76
C LEU A 37 -3.46 11.68 -9.02
N ASP A 38 -3.17 11.23 -7.81
CA ASP A 38 -1.98 11.57 -7.03
C ASP A 38 -0.66 11.18 -7.73
N PHE A 39 -0.69 10.36 -8.79
CA PHE A 39 0.48 10.16 -9.64
C PHE A 39 1.00 11.49 -10.25
N ILE A 40 0.12 12.48 -10.47
CA ILE A 40 0.49 13.79 -11.02
C ILE A 40 1.35 14.58 -10.02
N PRO A 41 0.87 14.91 -8.80
CA PRO A 41 1.71 15.58 -7.81
C PRO A 41 2.94 14.73 -7.44
N ASN A 42 2.84 13.40 -7.45
CA ASN A 42 3.97 12.51 -7.20
C ASN A 42 5.10 12.68 -8.24
N ILE A 43 4.77 12.76 -9.53
CA ILE A 43 5.76 13.04 -10.59
C ILE A 43 6.42 14.40 -10.38
N ILE A 44 5.62 15.43 -10.04
CA ILE A 44 6.15 16.78 -9.79
C ILE A 44 7.10 16.77 -8.59
N PHE A 45 6.74 16.08 -7.50
CA PHE A 45 7.55 15.95 -6.31
C PHE A 45 8.94 15.35 -6.63
N PHE A 46 8.97 14.20 -7.31
CA PHE A 46 10.22 13.55 -7.68
C PHE A 46 11.06 14.37 -8.69
N ALA A 47 10.44 15.26 -9.47
CA ALA A 47 11.17 16.13 -10.39
C ALA A 47 11.90 17.29 -9.69
N ILE A 48 11.50 17.65 -8.46
CA ILE A 48 12.04 18.81 -7.74
C ILE A 48 12.73 18.46 -6.42
N GLU A 49 12.63 17.22 -5.93
CA GLU A 49 13.04 16.86 -4.56
C GLU A 49 14.52 17.12 -4.23
N ASP A 50 15.39 17.07 -5.24
CA ASP A 50 16.83 17.33 -5.11
C ASP A 50 17.14 18.78 -4.76
N ALA A 51 16.27 19.72 -5.15
CA ALA A 51 16.45 21.15 -4.93
C ALA A 51 15.83 21.63 -3.61
N LEU A 52 15.15 20.75 -2.86
CA LEU A 52 14.42 21.10 -1.65
C LEU A 52 15.29 20.98 -0.40
N THR A 53 14.99 21.78 0.64
CA THR A 53 15.50 21.49 1.98
C THR A 53 14.79 20.27 2.56
N TYR A 54 15.38 19.64 3.58
CA TYR A 54 14.79 18.49 4.26
C TYR A 54 13.37 18.78 4.79
N GLU A 55 13.17 19.95 5.41
CA GLU A 55 11.87 20.34 5.98
C GLU A 55 10.82 20.51 4.87
N LEU A 56 11.16 21.21 3.79
CA LEU A 56 10.24 21.45 2.68
C LEU A 56 9.93 20.15 1.93
N ARG A 57 10.94 19.31 1.69
CA ARG A 57 10.75 17.98 1.11
C ARG A 57 9.80 17.16 1.97
N THR A 58 9.98 17.14 3.29
CA THR A 58 9.14 16.36 4.20
C THR A 58 7.69 16.81 4.17
N GLN A 59 7.43 18.11 4.16
CA GLN A 59 6.06 18.63 4.03
C GLN A 59 5.43 18.30 2.67
N LEU A 60 6.19 18.48 1.58
CA LEU A 60 5.73 18.14 0.25
C LEU A 60 5.55 16.63 0.05
N PHE A 61 6.35 15.80 0.72
CA PHE A 61 6.19 14.35 0.72
C PHE A 61 4.77 13.99 1.15
N TYR A 62 4.34 14.45 2.32
CA TYR A 62 3.00 14.13 2.83
C TYR A 62 1.86 14.73 1.99
N LEU A 63 2.11 15.82 1.26
CA LEU A 63 1.09 16.44 0.43
C LEU A 63 0.99 15.82 -0.97
N MET A 64 2.12 15.42 -1.56
CA MET A 64 2.26 15.16 -2.98
C MET A 64 2.59 13.71 -3.32
N VAL A 65 3.21 12.95 -2.40
CA VAL A 65 3.55 11.56 -2.67
C VAL A 65 2.29 10.69 -2.64
N HIS A 66 2.31 9.66 -3.48
CA HIS A 66 1.21 8.70 -3.64
C HIS A 66 0.78 8.13 -2.28
N ARG A 67 -0.55 8.03 -2.06
CA ARG A 67 -1.17 7.46 -0.84
C ARG A 67 -1.01 8.24 0.46
N GLU A 68 -0.56 9.49 0.36
CA GLU A 68 -0.50 10.41 1.49
C GLU A 68 -1.80 11.24 1.56
N PHE A 69 -1.72 12.56 1.36
CA PHE A 69 -2.87 13.47 1.49
C PHE A 69 -4.10 13.07 0.67
N MET A 70 -3.97 12.72 -0.61
CA MET A 70 -5.13 12.39 -1.48
C MET A 70 -5.88 11.12 -1.04
N HIS A 71 -5.28 10.36 -0.13
CA HIS A 71 -5.81 9.13 0.44
C HIS A 71 -6.11 9.28 1.94
N SER A 72 -6.26 10.52 2.43
CA SER A 72 -6.66 10.83 3.80
C SER A 72 -8.16 11.07 3.93
N LEU A 73 -8.70 10.93 5.15
CA LEU A 73 -10.07 11.33 5.44
C LEU A 73 -10.31 12.83 5.18
N LEU A 74 -9.29 13.67 5.41
CA LEU A 74 -9.38 15.09 5.13
C LEU A 74 -9.65 15.36 3.65
N PHE A 75 -8.95 14.67 2.74
CA PHE A 75 -9.20 14.80 1.31
C PHE A 75 -10.63 14.39 0.92
N ILE A 76 -11.13 13.28 1.47
CA ILE A 76 -12.52 12.85 1.26
C ILE A 76 -13.50 13.94 1.69
N LEU A 77 -13.28 14.56 2.85
CA LEU A 77 -14.13 15.65 3.36
C LEU A 77 -14.08 16.89 2.46
N ILE A 78 -12.91 17.26 1.95
CA ILE A 78 -12.74 18.38 1.03
C ILE A 78 -13.51 18.13 -0.27
N ILE A 79 -13.31 16.98 -0.92
CA ILE A 79 -14.00 16.66 -2.16
C ILE A 79 -15.51 16.56 -1.93
N THR A 80 -15.95 15.91 -0.86
CA THR A 80 -17.38 15.84 -0.49
C THR A 80 -18.00 17.23 -0.32
N SER A 81 -17.27 18.16 0.32
CA SER A 81 -17.71 19.55 0.48
C SER A 81 -17.80 20.27 -0.87
N ILE A 82 -16.83 20.09 -1.76
CA ILE A 82 -16.87 20.64 -3.12
C ILE A 82 -18.09 20.10 -3.88
N LEU A 83 -18.37 18.80 -3.81
CA LEU A 83 -19.55 18.20 -4.44
C LEU A 83 -20.85 18.81 -3.91
N TRP A 84 -20.93 19.06 -2.59
CA TRP A 84 -22.07 19.75 -1.97
C TRP A 84 -22.26 21.16 -2.53
N PHE A 85 -21.23 21.99 -2.55
CA PHE A 85 -21.34 23.36 -3.04
C PHE A 85 -21.64 23.43 -4.54
N TRP A 86 -21.12 22.47 -5.33
CA TRP A 86 -21.33 22.41 -6.77
C TRP A 86 -22.74 21.94 -7.14
N LYS A 87 -23.22 20.82 -6.59
CA LYS A 87 -24.51 20.21 -6.98
C LYS A 87 -25.68 20.59 -6.10
N LYS A 88 -25.44 20.95 -4.84
CA LYS A 88 -26.46 21.18 -3.80
C LYS A 88 -27.49 20.05 -3.70
N ASN A 89 -27.08 18.82 -4.01
CA ASN A 89 -27.93 17.63 -3.99
C ASN A 89 -27.41 16.65 -2.93
N ARG A 90 -28.22 16.41 -1.89
CA ARG A 90 -27.86 15.57 -0.74
C ARG A 90 -27.52 14.14 -1.14
N LEU A 91 -28.33 13.51 -2.00
CA LEU A 91 -28.12 12.13 -2.42
C LEU A 91 -26.85 11.99 -3.26
N PHE A 92 -26.60 12.95 -4.17
CA PHE A 92 -25.41 12.95 -5.01
C PHE A 92 -24.14 13.14 -4.16
N THR A 93 -24.15 14.10 -3.23
CA THR A 93 -23.03 14.34 -2.30
C THR A 93 -22.77 13.13 -1.41
N PHE A 94 -23.82 12.56 -0.81
CA PHE A 94 -23.69 11.37 0.04
C PHE A 94 -23.15 10.16 -0.74
N THR A 95 -23.58 10.00 -1.99
CA THR A 95 -23.06 8.95 -2.86
C THR A 95 -21.59 9.20 -3.19
N GLY A 96 -21.21 10.43 -3.50
CA GLY A 96 -19.80 10.80 -3.72
C GLY A 96 -18.93 10.50 -2.50
N PHE A 97 -19.42 10.78 -1.28
CA PHE A 97 -18.76 10.42 -0.05
C PHE A 97 -18.56 8.90 0.08
N LEU A 98 -19.61 8.09 -0.12
CA LEU A 98 -19.51 6.62 -0.06
C LEU A 98 -18.55 6.05 -1.11
N VAL A 99 -18.54 6.63 -2.30
CA VAL A 99 -17.60 6.24 -3.36
C VAL A 99 -16.16 6.49 -2.93
N LEU A 100 -15.85 7.70 -2.45
CA LEU A 100 -14.50 8.04 -1.97
C LEU A 100 -14.10 7.21 -0.75
N LEU A 101 -15.04 6.95 0.16
CA LEU A 101 -14.81 6.10 1.33
C LEU A 101 -14.50 4.65 0.90
N SER A 102 -15.18 4.14 -0.12
CA SER A 102 -14.90 2.80 -0.65
C SER A 102 -13.51 2.69 -1.27
N HIS A 103 -13.06 3.71 -2.01
CA HIS A 103 -11.69 3.81 -2.53
C HIS A 103 -10.67 3.75 -1.39
N PHE A 104 -10.83 4.67 -0.43
CA PHE A 104 -9.98 4.79 0.74
C PHE A 104 -9.87 3.47 1.50
N PHE A 105 -11.01 2.82 1.79
CA PHE A 105 -11.03 1.55 2.49
C PHE A 105 -10.32 0.46 1.71
N LEU A 106 -10.60 0.35 0.41
CA LEU A 106 -10.02 -0.69 -0.44
C LEU A 106 -8.49 -0.59 -0.50
N ASP A 107 -7.94 0.61 -0.67
CA ASP A 107 -6.49 0.77 -0.63
C ASP A 107 -5.92 0.51 0.77
N TYR A 108 -6.59 0.94 1.83
CA TYR A 108 -6.17 0.70 3.22
C TYR A 108 -6.25 -0.78 3.61
N ALA A 109 -7.12 -1.54 2.95
CA ALA A 109 -7.23 -2.99 3.09
C ALA A 109 -6.07 -3.75 2.42
N THR A 110 -5.37 -3.16 1.45
CA THR A 110 -4.26 -3.82 0.74
C THR A 110 -2.92 -3.76 1.48
N SER A 111 -1.89 -4.39 0.92
CA SER A 111 -0.53 -4.44 1.49
C SER A 111 0.22 -3.09 1.54
N TRP A 112 -0.38 -2.00 1.09
CA TRP A 112 0.29 -0.69 0.96
C TRP A 112 -0.10 0.21 2.11
N LYS A 113 0.89 0.76 2.82
CA LYS A 113 0.62 1.69 3.91
C LYS A 113 0.07 3.02 3.41
N MET A 114 -0.72 3.65 4.25
CA MET A 114 -1.34 4.95 4.04
C MET A 114 -1.30 5.73 5.36
N ARG A 115 -1.52 7.04 5.29
CA ARG A 115 -1.70 7.92 6.45
C ARG A 115 -3.14 8.41 6.52
N PRO A 116 -4.07 7.58 7.00
CA PRO A 116 -5.50 7.84 6.87
C PRO A 116 -5.94 9.13 7.58
N LEU A 117 -5.23 9.50 8.64
CA LEU A 117 -5.53 10.64 9.50
C LEU A 117 -4.53 11.80 9.32
N TYR A 118 -3.75 11.83 8.25
CA TYR A 118 -2.94 13.00 7.92
C TYR A 118 -3.82 14.27 7.78
N PRO A 119 -3.42 15.45 8.31
CA PRO A 119 -2.13 15.80 8.94
C PRO A 119 -2.06 15.62 10.46
N PHE A 120 -3.02 14.91 11.07
CA PHE A 120 -3.07 14.71 12.52
C PHE A 120 -2.19 13.55 13.00
N ILE A 121 -1.99 12.54 12.16
CA ILE A 121 -1.19 11.33 12.46
C ILE A 121 -0.26 11.09 11.26
N ASN A 122 1.04 10.97 11.55
CA ASN A 122 2.09 10.79 10.54
C ASN A 122 2.58 9.34 10.46
N GLU A 123 2.10 8.46 11.32
CA GLU A 123 2.44 7.05 11.31
C GLU A 123 1.74 6.34 10.15
N PRO A 124 2.47 5.70 9.24
CA PRO A 124 1.89 4.95 8.15
C PRO A 124 1.34 3.62 8.70
N SER A 125 0.16 3.22 8.24
CA SER A 125 -0.49 1.98 8.65
C SER A 125 -1.27 1.34 7.52
N THR A 126 -1.64 0.08 7.70
CA THR A 126 -2.51 -0.65 6.78
C THR A 126 -3.30 -1.71 7.55
N LEU A 127 -4.49 -2.06 7.06
CA LEU A 127 -5.17 -3.28 7.48
C LEU A 127 -4.51 -4.51 6.87
N GLY A 128 -3.93 -4.42 5.67
CA GLY A 128 -3.22 -5.51 4.99
C GLY A 128 -3.98 -6.83 4.97
N SER A 129 -5.30 -6.77 4.78
CA SER A 129 -6.23 -7.91 4.86
C SER A 129 -6.62 -8.48 3.50
N MET A 130 -6.45 -7.69 2.43
CA MET A 130 -6.78 -8.07 1.07
C MET A 130 -5.53 -8.09 0.20
N TYR A 131 -5.41 -9.14 -0.61
CA TYR A 131 -4.38 -9.19 -1.63
C TYR A 131 -4.65 -8.16 -2.74
N PHE A 132 -3.60 -7.67 -3.39
CA PHE A 132 -3.70 -6.71 -4.49
C PHE A 132 -4.67 -7.18 -5.59
N PHE A 133 -4.56 -8.46 -5.96
CA PHE A 133 -5.43 -9.11 -6.96
C PHE A 133 -6.52 -9.92 -6.29
N ASP A 134 -7.23 -9.32 -5.33
CA ASP A 134 -8.36 -9.98 -4.67
C ASP A 134 -9.41 -10.36 -5.75
N PRO A 135 -9.71 -11.66 -5.92
CA PRO A 135 -10.58 -12.11 -7.00
C PRO A 135 -12.03 -11.66 -6.78
N VAL A 136 -12.48 -11.51 -5.53
CA VAL A 136 -13.85 -11.10 -5.21
C VAL A 136 -14.03 -9.63 -5.55
N ILE A 137 -13.13 -8.75 -5.09
CA ILE A 137 -13.18 -7.32 -5.43
C ILE A 137 -13.08 -7.11 -6.95
N SER A 138 -12.22 -7.87 -7.63
CA SER A 138 -12.06 -7.79 -9.08
C SER A 138 -13.35 -8.16 -9.83
N VAL A 139 -14.05 -9.22 -9.41
CA VAL A 139 -15.32 -9.63 -10.03
C VAL A 139 -16.43 -8.61 -9.77
N ILE A 140 -16.55 -8.14 -8.52
CA ILE A 140 -17.56 -7.16 -8.11
C ILE A 140 -17.39 -5.85 -8.89
N SER A 141 -16.16 -5.40 -9.11
CA SER A 141 -15.89 -4.15 -9.82
C SER A 141 -16.13 -4.23 -11.32
N ILE A 142 -15.86 -5.37 -11.96
CA ILE A 142 -15.96 -5.54 -13.41
C ILE A 142 -17.41 -5.73 -13.89
N ILE A 143 -18.24 -6.47 -13.15
CA ILE A 143 -19.61 -6.80 -13.59
C ILE A 143 -20.45 -5.55 -13.94
N PRO A 144 -20.51 -4.48 -13.12
CA PRO A 144 -21.26 -3.27 -13.43
C PRO A 144 -20.78 -2.57 -14.69
N ILE A 145 -19.46 -2.54 -14.91
CA ILE A 145 -18.84 -1.97 -16.12
C ILE A 145 -19.25 -2.80 -17.33
N LEU A 146 -19.18 -4.14 -17.26
CA LEU A 146 -19.59 -5.02 -18.36
C LEU A 146 -21.05 -4.83 -18.74
N ILE A 147 -21.95 -4.75 -17.76
CA ILE A 147 -23.39 -4.48 -18.01
C ILE A 147 -23.56 -3.14 -18.72
N PHE A 148 -22.84 -2.11 -18.30
CA PHE A 148 -22.87 -0.80 -18.93
C PHE A 148 -22.33 -0.80 -20.37
N LEU A 149 -21.20 -1.45 -20.62
CA LEU A 149 -20.62 -1.56 -21.96
C LEU A 149 -21.53 -2.36 -22.91
N LEU A 150 -22.16 -3.43 -22.43
CA LEU A 150 -23.16 -4.18 -23.19
C LEU A 150 -24.37 -3.30 -23.53
N ASP A 151 -24.84 -2.47 -22.59
CA ASP A 151 -25.94 -1.52 -22.83
C ASP A 151 -25.61 -0.50 -23.93
N ILE A 152 -24.38 0.03 -23.95
CA ILE A 152 -23.93 0.93 -25.02
C ILE A 152 -23.90 0.21 -26.37
N LYS A 153 -23.32 -1.00 -26.42
CA LYS A 153 -23.16 -1.76 -27.65
C LYS A 153 -24.51 -2.19 -28.25
N MET A 154 -25.48 -2.53 -27.40
CA MET A 154 -26.79 -3.06 -27.81
C MET A 154 -27.78 -1.95 -28.20
N LYS A 155 -27.66 -0.73 -27.65
CA LYS A 155 -28.51 0.41 -28.03
C LYS A 155 -28.47 0.78 -29.52
N ASN A 156 -27.40 0.41 -30.23
CA ASN A 156 -27.18 0.76 -31.64
C ASN A 156 -27.39 -0.40 -32.62
N LYS A 157 -27.89 -1.57 -32.18
CA LYS A 157 -28.13 -2.74 -33.06
C LYS A 157 -29.56 -3.24 -32.97
N VAL A 158 -30.27 -3.18 -34.10
CA VAL A 158 -31.67 -3.63 -34.26
C VAL A 158 -31.77 -5.17 -34.37
N ASP A 159 -30.73 -5.86 -34.85
CA ASP A 159 -30.74 -7.32 -35.05
C ASP A 159 -30.24 -8.08 -33.81
N ALA A 160 -31.14 -8.26 -32.85
CA ALA A 160 -30.86 -8.87 -31.55
C ALA A 160 -31.09 -10.40 -31.49
N GLY A 161 -31.12 -11.12 -32.61
CA GLY A 161 -31.81 -12.42 -32.66
C GLY A 161 -31.12 -13.70 -32.15
N LYS A 162 -29.79 -13.88 -32.19
CA LYS A 162 -29.22 -15.25 -32.04
C LYS A 162 -27.92 -15.43 -31.24
N ASN A 163 -27.26 -14.37 -30.79
CA ASN A 163 -25.96 -14.49 -30.12
C ASN A 163 -26.11 -14.75 -28.61
N TRP A 164 -25.25 -15.60 -28.02
CA TRP A 164 -25.22 -15.86 -26.58
C TRP A 164 -25.03 -14.58 -25.75
N LEU A 165 -24.28 -13.61 -26.28
CA LEU A 165 -24.10 -12.28 -25.69
C LEU A 165 -25.43 -11.51 -25.51
N ASN A 166 -26.38 -11.68 -26.43
CA ASN A 166 -27.69 -11.03 -26.31
C ASN A 166 -28.50 -11.65 -25.17
N LYS A 167 -28.45 -12.98 -25.03
CA LYS A 167 -29.10 -13.67 -23.90
C LYS A 167 -28.57 -13.17 -22.55
N ILE A 168 -27.24 -13.03 -22.44
CA ILE A 168 -26.61 -12.47 -21.23
C ILE A 168 -27.03 -11.03 -21.00
N TYR A 169 -26.97 -10.18 -22.03
CA TYR A 169 -27.41 -8.78 -21.90
C TYR A 169 -28.87 -8.67 -21.48
N THR A 170 -29.78 -9.38 -22.14
CA THR A 170 -31.22 -9.35 -21.80
C THR A 170 -31.45 -9.83 -20.37
N TYR A 171 -30.78 -10.91 -19.95
CA TYR A 171 -30.86 -11.39 -18.57
C TYR A 171 -30.32 -10.36 -17.57
N ALA A 172 -29.13 -9.83 -17.82
CA ALA A 172 -28.48 -8.85 -16.96
C ALA A 172 -29.30 -7.56 -16.86
N LYS A 173 -29.91 -7.11 -17.97
CA LYS A 173 -30.75 -5.91 -17.99
C LYS A 173 -32.06 -6.12 -17.26
N LYS A 174 -32.71 -7.28 -17.45
CA LYS A 174 -33.93 -7.65 -16.72
C LYS A 174 -33.70 -7.71 -15.21
N ASN A 175 -32.53 -8.16 -14.78
CA ASN A 175 -32.18 -8.33 -13.37
C ASN A 175 -31.20 -7.27 -12.85
N GLU A 176 -31.02 -6.13 -13.54
CA GLU A 176 -29.93 -5.17 -13.28
C GLU A 176 -29.90 -4.71 -11.81
N ARG A 177 -31.05 -4.31 -11.28
CA ARG A 177 -31.18 -3.87 -9.89
C ARG A 177 -30.87 -4.98 -8.89
N LEU A 178 -31.33 -6.20 -9.16
CA LEU A 178 -31.07 -7.36 -8.30
C LEU A 178 -29.58 -7.68 -8.28
N ILE A 179 -28.93 -7.69 -9.45
CA ILE A 179 -27.49 -7.92 -9.57
C ILE A 179 -26.71 -6.89 -8.77
N TYR A 180 -26.97 -5.59 -8.93
CA TYR A 180 -26.27 -4.56 -8.17
C TYR A 180 -26.49 -4.68 -6.66
N ASN A 181 -27.72 -4.98 -6.22
CA ASN A 181 -28.00 -5.20 -4.81
C ASN A 181 -27.18 -6.37 -4.24
N ILE A 182 -27.15 -7.51 -4.95
CA ILE A 182 -26.37 -8.68 -4.54
C ILE A 182 -24.88 -8.33 -4.48
N LEU A 183 -24.35 -7.65 -5.50
CA LEU A 183 -22.94 -7.26 -5.54
C LEU A 183 -22.56 -6.31 -4.40
N VAL A 184 -23.41 -5.34 -4.05
CA VAL A 184 -23.18 -4.46 -2.89
C VAL A 184 -23.21 -5.23 -1.58
N VAL A 185 -24.14 -6.17 -1.42
CA VAL A 185 -24.19 -7.02 -0.21
C VAL A 185 -22.92 -7.86 -0.09
N ILE A 186 -22.50 -8.52 -1.18
CA ILE A 186 -21.24 -9.29 -1.19
C ILE A 186 -20.07 -8.38 -0.88
N PHE A 187 -20.00 -7.18 -1.47
CA PHE A 187 -18.93 -6.21 -1.23
C PHE A 187 -18.85 -5.83 0.26
N VAL A 188 -19.96 -5.46 0.87
CA VAL A 188 -20.00 -5.06 2.29
C VAL A 188 -19.60 -6.22 3.20
N ILE A 189 -20.12 -7.42 2.95
CA ILE A 189 -19.75 -8.62 3.71
C ILE A 189 -18.26 -8.91 3.55
N TRP A 190 -17.72 -8.84 2.32
CA TRP A 190 -16.31 -9.10 2.07
C TRP A 190 -15.40 -8.11 2.81
N CYS A 191 -15.73 -6.81 2.76
CA CYS A 191 -15.01 -5.76 3.49
C CYS A 191 -15.02 -5.97 5.02
N ALA A 192 -16.03 -6.62 5.58
CA ALA A 192 -16.08 -6.93 7.01
C ALA A 192 -15.39 -8.26 7.36
N VAL A 193 -15.56 -9.28 6.51
CA VAL A 193 -15.07 -10.63 6.78
C VAL A 193 -13.55 -10.73 6.60
N THR A 194 -12.95 -10.10 5.59
CA THR A 194 -11.51 -10.28 5.35
C THR A 194 -10.61 -9.70 6.45
N PRO A 195 -10.86 -8.50 7.03
CA PRO A 195 -10.05 -8.02 8.16
C PRO A 195 -10.27 -8.87 9.41
N PHE A 196 -11.51 -9.30 9.65
CA PHE A 196 -11.84 -10.14 10.79
C PHE A 196 -11.20 -11.54 10.69
N ALA A 197 -11.26 -12.18 9.52
CA ALA A 197 -10.63 -13.46 9.28
C ALA A 197 -9.11 -13.38 9.47
N LYS A 198 -8.47 -12.33 8.94
CA LYS A 198 -7.05 -12.08 9.18
C LYS A 198 -6.76 -11.91 10.67
N TYR A 199 -7.60 -11.19 11.40
CA TYR A 199 -7.42 -10.97 12.83
C TYR A 199 -7.41 -12.30 13.60
N MET A 200 -8.37 -13.17 13.31
CA MET A 200 -8.43 -14.51 13.90
C MET A 200 -7.17 -15.33 13.59
N LEU A 201 -6.73 -15.33 12.33
CA LEU A 201 -5.51 -16.04 11.92
C LEU A 201 -4.26 -15.51 12.64
N VAL A 202 -4.10 -14.19 12.73
CA VAL A 202 -2.95 -13.57 13.42
C VAL A 202 -2.98 -13.91 14.90
N ASN A 203 -4.15 -13.91 15.53
CA ASN A 203 -4.30 -14.26 16.94
C ASN A 203 -3.95 -15.73 17.20
N GLU A 204 -4.43 -16.65 16.36
CA GLU A 204 -4.09 -18.07 16.46
C GLU A 204 -2.58 -18.33 16.29
N VAL A 205 -1.94 -17.67 15.32
CA VAL A 205 -0.47 -17.75 15.16
C VAL A 205 0.24 -17.18 16.38
N SER A 206 -0.26 -16.08 16.95
CA SER A 206 0.31 -15.46 18.15
C SER A 206 0.27 -16.41 19.36
N GLU A 207 -0.81 -17.18 19.51
CA GLU A 207 -0.97 -18.19 20.55
C GLU A 207 -0.04 -19.40 20.33
N ILE A 208 0.07 -19.90 19.10
CA ILE A 208 0.96 -21.03 18.76
C ILE A 208 2.43 -20.69 18.98
N GLU A 209 2.82 -19.46 18.63
CA GLU A 209 4.21 -18.99 18.73
C GLU A 209 4.57 -18.45 20.12
N ASP A 210 3.59 -18.35 21.03
CA ASP A 210 3.73 -17.68 22.34
C ASP A 210 4.43 -16.30 22.21
N ALA A 211 4.08 -15.58 21.15
CA ALA A 211 4.74 -14.35 20.76
C ALA A 211 3.72 -13.36 20.20
N LYS A 212 3.89 -12.07 20.50
CA LYS A 212 2.99 -11.01 20.01
C LYS A 212 3.23 -10.75 18.52
N ILE A 213 2.33 -11.26 17.67
CA ILE A 213 2.39 -11.03 16.23
C ILE A 213 1.61 -9.75 15.87
N SER A 214 2.26 -8.87 15.10
CA SER A 214 1.64 -7.62 14.67
C SER A 214 0.65 -7.86 13.53
N TYR A 215 -0.63 -7.52 13.76
CA TYR A 215 -1.65 -7.54 12.70
C TYR A 215 -1.30 -6.58 11.56
N GLN A 216 -0.90 -5.35 11.87
CA GLN A 216 -0.57 -4.33 10.87
C GLN A 216 0.68 -4.69 10.06
N ASN A 217 1.65 -5.36 10.69
CA ASN A 217 2.88 -5.78 10.02
C ASN A 217 2.81 -7.21 9.46
N THR A 218 1.60 -7.77 9.33
CA THR A 218 1.33 -9.03 8.64
C THR A 218 0.68 -8.71 7.31
N TYR A 219 1.29 -9.12 6.20
CA TYR A 219 0.90 -8.62 4.89
C TYR A 219 0.51 -9.75 3.91
N PRO A 220 -0.43 -9.53 2.98
CA PRO A 220 -0.98 -10.58 2.13
C PRO A 220 -0.08 -10.92 0.92
N VAL A 221 0.45 -12.14 0.84
CA VAL A 221 1.24 -12.69 -0.30
C VAL A 221 0.38 -13.38 -1.34
N SER A 222 -0.81 -13.80 -0.95
CA SER A 222 -1.84 -14.33 -1.82
C SER A 222 -3.21 -14.03 -1.20
N PRO A 223 -4.34 -14.31 -1.87
CA PRO A 223 -5.67 -14.14 -1.29
C PRO A 223 -5.90 -14.89 0.03
N ALA A 224 -5.11 -15.93 0.32
CA ALA A 224 -5.30 -16.78 1.50
C ALA A 224 -4.02 -16.95 2.35
N SER A 225 -2.96 -16.19 2.06
CA SER A 225 -1.68 -16.33 2.74
C SER A 225 -1.04 -14.99 3.00
N PHE A 226 -0.31 -14.90 4.10
CA PHE A 226 0.33 -13.68 4.58
C PHE A 226 1.77 -13.97 4.97
N ILE A 227 2.61 -12.94 4.92
CA ILE A 227 3.93 -12.96 5.51
C ILE A 227 3.92 -12.11 6.78
N SER A 228 4.50 -12.67 7.83
CA SER A 228 4.66 -12.01 9.12
C SER A 228 6.07 -12.23 9.64
N ALA A 229 6.46 -11.41 10.61
CA ALA A 229 7.70 -11.59 11.35
C ALA A 229 7.54 -11.05 12.78
N TYR A 230 8.42 -11.49 13.67
CA TYR A 230 8.59 -10.93 15.00
C TYR A 230 10.03 -11.11 15.48
N SER A 231 10.42 -10.31 16.49
CA SER A 231 11.74 -10.43 17.13
C SER A 231 11.76 -11.68 18.01
N PHE A 232 12.49 -12.71 17.60
CA PHE A 232 12.59 -13.96 18.35
C PHE A 232 13.54 -13.83 19.54
N ASN A 233 14.68 -13.16 19.32
CA ASN A 233 15.64 -12.80 20.35
C ASN A 233 16.39 -11.53 19.92
N ASP A 234 17.47 -11.19 20.61
CA ASP A 234 18.25 -9.97 20.30
C ASP A 234 18.94 -10.04 18.95
N SER A 235 19.33 -11.24 18.47
CA SER A 235 20.10 -11.43 17.25
C SER A 235 19.30 -11.86 16.02
N HIS A 236 18.06 -12.34 16.18
CA HIS A 236 17.27 -12.91 15.09
C HIS A 236 15.81 -12.45 15.09
N TYR A 237 15.27 -12.28 13.89
CA TYR A 237 13.82 -12.32 13.64
C TYR A 237 13.40 -13.73 13.25
N LYS A 238 12.20 -14.13 13.65
CA LYS A 238 11.50 -15.27 13.03
C LYS A 238 10.53 -14.74 11.99
N ILE A 239 10.60 -15.27 10.79
CA ILE A 239 9.75 -14.92 9.64
C ILE A 239 8.87 -16.10 9.33
N MET A 240 7.60 -15.84 9.01
CA MET A 240 6.60 -16.87 8.78
C MET A 240 5.72 -16.52 7.59
N GLU A 241 5.47 -17.50 6.73
CA GLU A 241 4.32 -17.46 5.83
C GLU A 241 3.17 -18.19 6.52
N ILE A 242 2.11 -17.45 6.82
CA ILE A 242 0.91 -17.95 7.48
C ILE A 242 -0.23 -18.07 6.46
N SER A 243 -1.17 -18.98 6.67
CA SER A 243 -2.29 -19.16 5.75
C SER A 243 -3.56 -19.60 6.46
N TYR A 244 -4.72 -19.28 5.88
CA TYR A 244 -6.01 -19.74 6.42
C TYR A 244 -6.18 -21.28 6.41
N HIS A 245 -5.35 -22.01 5.66
CA HIS A 245 -5.46 -23.47 5.53
C HIS A 245 -4.55 -24.25 6.46
N SER A 246 -3.32 -23.77 6.65
CA SER A 246 -2.27 -24.49 7.39
C SER A 246 -1.79 -23.76 8.64
N VAL A 247 -2.37 -22.59 8.93
CA VAL A 247 -1.95 -21.63 9.98
C VAL A 247 -0.52 -21.13 9.74
N ILE A 248 0.51 -21.96 9.95
CA ILE A 248 1.91 -21.69 9.58
C ILE A 248 2.31 -22.62 8.43
N LYS A 249 2.64 -22.06 7.27
CA LYS A 249 3.04 -22.83 6.07
C LYS A 249 4.55 -23.05 5.99
N ARG A 250 5.33 -22.02 6.33
CA ARG A 250 6.79 -22.07 6.46
C ARG A 250 7.26 -21.03 7.47
N SER A 251 8.35 -21.32 8.15
CA SER A 251 9.03 -20.37 9.03
C SER A 251 10.54 -20.48 8.86
N ASP A 252 11.24 -19.38 9.05
CA ASP A 252 12.70 -19.34 9.03
C ASP A 252 13.21 -18.23 9.98
N TYR A 253 14.51 -18.19 10.21
CA TYR A 253 15.17 -17.18 11.04
C TYR A 253 16.08 -16.32 10.18
N VAL A 254 16.11 -15.02 10.49
CA VAL A 254 16.99 -14.06 9.83
C VAL A 254 17.73 -13.28 10.89
N GLU A 255 19.05 -13.26 10.78
CA GLU A 255 19.93 -12.45 11.61
C GLU A 255 19.60 -10.96 11.45
N LYS A 256 19.59 -10.23 12.57
CA LYS A 256 19.41 -8.79 12.55
C LYS A 256 20.65 -8.07 12.02
N ILE A 257 21.83 -8.64 12.22
CA ILE A 257 23.11 -8.08 11.80
C ILE A 257 23.90 -9.20 11.13
N THR A 258 24.30 -8.98 9.88
CA THR A 258 25.15 -9.89 9.12
C THR A 258 26.41 -9.13 8.69
N TYR A 259 27.56 -9.79 8.78
CA TYR A 259 28.84 -9.26 8.34
C TYR A 259 29.16 -9.79 6.96
N THR A 260 29.32 -8.90 5.98
CA THR A 260 29.62 -9.27 4.59
C THR A 260 31.06 -8.87 4.27
N ASP A 261 31.87 -9.83 3.81
CA ASP A 261 33.24 -9.64 3.33
C ASP A 261 34.14 -8.76 4.23
N SER A 262 34.05 -8.95 5.55
CA SER A 262 34.91 -8.28 6.52
C SER A 262 36.28 -8.98 6.56
N THR A 263 37.38 -8.28 6.30
CA THR A 263 38.70 -8.83 6.59
C THR A 263 38.85 -9.06 8.10
N TYR A 264 39.42 -10.20 8.49
CA TYR A 264 39.58 -10.57 9.91
C TYR A 264 40.29 -9.50 10.75
N GLU A 265 41.08 -8.65 10.10
CA GLU A 265 41.84 -7.55 10.70
C GLU A 265 40.98 -6.41 11.27
N TYR A 266 39.72 -6.25 10.82
CA TYR A 266 38.86 -5.13 11.22
C TYR A 266 37.61 -5.52 12.01
N LEU A 267 37.47 -6.81 12.38
CA LEU A 267 36.34 -7.32 13.18
C LEU A 267 36.26 -6.73 14.60
N ASP A 268 37.37 -6.19 15.13
CA ASP A 268 37.40 -5.52 16.44
C ASP A 268 36.85 -4.07 16.40
N THR A 269 36.40 -3.58 15.24
CA THR A 269 35.79 -2.25 15.14
C THR A 269 34.41 -2.26 15.81
N ASP A 270 34.15 -1.32 16.73
CA ASP A 270 32.80 -1.14 17.28
C ASP A 270 31.86 -0.61 16.19
N ILE A 271 30.95 -1.47 15.75
CA ILE A 271 30.02 -1.19 14.65
C ILE A 271 28.72 -0.52 15.13
N ASN A 272 28.42 -0.59 16.43
CA ASN A 272 27.14 -0.14 16.97
C ASN A 272 26.86 1.34 16.62
N PRO A 273 27.84 2.27 16.71
CA PRO A 273 27.62 3.66 16.33
C PRO A 273 27.17 3.84 14.87
N TYR A 274 27.70 3.03 13.95
CA TYR A 274 27.33 3.10 12.53
C TYR A 274 25.93 2.55 12.27
N ILE A 275 25.54 1.47 12.96
CA ILE A 275 24.19 0.90 12.87
C ILE A 275 23.16 1.87 13.44
N GLU A 276 23.41 2.42 14.63
CA GLU A 276 22.55 3.42 15.27
C GLU A 276 22.39 4.63 14.36
N ARG A 277 23.50 5.15 13.81
CA ARG A 277 23.47 6.30 12.91
C ARG A 277 22.71 6.03 11.62
N ALA A 278 22.92 4.87 11.00
CA ALA A 278 22.17 4.48 9.80
C ALA A 278 20.67 4.41 10.09
N TYR A 279 20.29 3.86 11.25
CA TYR A 279 18.90 3.81 11.69
C TYR A 279 18.31 5.22 11.93
N GLU A 280 19.03 6.12 12.59
CA GLU A 280 18.58 7.52 12.78
C GLU A 280 18.33 8.24 11.46
N LEU A 281 19.28 8.12 10.52
CA LEU A 281 19.16 8.70 9.19
C LEU A 281 17.92 8.14 8.49
N TYR A 282 17.78 6.81 8.45
CA TYR A 282 16.62 6.15 7.90
C TYR A 282 15.31 6.60 8.56
N ALA A 283 15.25 6.64 9.89
CA ALA A 283 14.07 7.01 10.66
C ALA A 283 13.62 8.46 10.39
N SER A 284 14.55 9.34 10.00
CA SER A 284 14.25 10.71 9.60
C SER A 284 13.54 10.83 8.24
N ASN A 285 13.59 9.80 7.38
CA ASN A 285 12.91 9.84 6.09
C ASN A 285 11.42 9.50 6.28
N PRO A 286 10.47 10.35 5.83
CA PRO A 286 9.04 10.11 6.00
C PRO A 286 8.52 8.82 5.32
N ALA A 287 9.24 8.22 4.38
CA ALA A 287 8.78 7.01 3.71
C ALA A 287 8.62 5.79 4.65
N GLN A 288 9.54 5.60 5.60
CA GLN A 288 9.54 4.53 6.63
C GLN A 288 8.96 3.17 6.16
N GLN A 289 9.59 2.59 5.13
CA GLN A 289 9.15 1.36 4.46
C GLN A 289 9.59 0.02 5.11
N ILE A 290 10.36 0.04 6.18
CA ILE A 290 11.00 -1.13 6.81
C ILE A 290 10.39 -1.28 8.21
N ASP A 291 9.71 -2.41 8.47
CA ASP A 291 9.12 -2.69 9.79
C ASP A 291 10.06 -3.52 10.67
N TYR A 292 10.84 -4.40 10.05
CA TYR A 292 11.77 -5.31 10.73
C TYR A 292 13.17 -5.11 10.16
N PRO A 293 13.91 -4.10 10.64
CA PRO A 293 15.20 -3.72 10.06
C PRO A 293 16.24 -4.80 10.28
N VAL A 294 16.90 -5.20 9.21
CA VAL A 294 18.10 -6.04 9.19
C VAL A 294 19.25 -5.27 8.59
N TYR A 295 20.45 -5.49 9.11
CA TYR A 295 21.66 -4.74 8.79
C TYR A 295 22.69 -5.67 8.16
N SER A 296 23.21 -5.31 6.99
CA SER A 296 24.44 -5.90 6.45
C SER A 296 25.56 -4.89 6.58
N VAL A 297 26.61 -5.26 7.30
CA VAL A 297 27.77 -4.39 7.56
C VAL A 297 28.98 -4.91 6.80
N MET A 298 29.62 -4.00 6.07
CA MET A 298 30.89 -4.24 5.39
C MET A 298 31.91 -3.19 5.88
N ILE A 299 33.06 -3.66 6.35
CA ILE A 299 34.10 -2.82 6.93
C ILE A 299 35.32 -2.84 6.00
N ASN A 300 35.69 -1.67 5.51
CA ASN A 300 36.86 -1.45 4.69
C ASN A 300 37.93 -0.65 5.47
N GLU A 301 39.09 -0.45 4.84
CA GLU A 301 40.19 0.32 5.44
C GLU A 301 39.75 1.75 5.84
N SER A 302 39.01 2.44 4.97
CA SER A 302 38.65 3.85 5.12
C SER A 302 37.15 4.11 5.31
N SER A 303 36.30 3.10 5.17
CA SER A 303 34.84 3.27 5.24
C SER A 303 34.12 2.10 5.91
N VAL A 304 32.94 2.40 6.44
CA VAL A 304 31.98 1.42 6.93
C VAL A 304 30.70 1.58 6.11
N THR A 305 30.29 0.50 5.45
CA THR A 305 29.04 0.46 4.69
C THR A 305 27.99 -0.30 5.50
N VAL A 306 26.85 0.33 5.74
CA VAL A 306 25.70 -0.27 6.41
C VAL A 306 24.52 -0.29 5.44
N VAL A 307 24.05 -1.48 5.09
CA VAL A 307 22.84 -1.69 4.30
C VAL A 307 21.69 -2.04 5.23
N ILE A 308 20.61 -1.27 5.18
CA ILE A 308 19.36 -1.54 5.91
C ILE A 308 18.33 -2.08 4.93
N GLY A 309 17.73 -3.24 5.26
CA GLY A 309 16.59 -3.80 4.56
C GLY A 309 15.53 -4.32 5.52
N ASP A 310 14.43 -4.87 4.99
CA ASP A 310 13.42 -5.56 5.79
C ASP A 310 13.70 -7.06 5.85
N ALA A 311 13.61 -7.67 7.02
CA ALA A 311 13.86 -9.11 7.21
C ALA A 311 13.06 -9.99 6.24
N ARG A 312 11.85 -9.57 5.87
CA ARG A 312 10.92 -10.31 5.01
C ARG A 312 11.26 -10.21 3.52
N SER A 313 12.17 -9.33 3.11
CA SER A 313 12.51 -9.06 1.70
C SER A 313 12.89 -10.33 0.94
N LYS A 314 13.67 -11.23 1.57
CA LYS A 314 14.13 -12.51 1.00
C LYS A 314 12.98 -13.44 0.58
N TYR A 315 11.80 -13.27 1.15
CA TYR A 315 10.65 -14.16 0.97
C TYR A 315 9.62 -13.62 -0.01
N VAL A 316 9.81 -12.40 -0.52
CA VAL A 316 8.83 -11.68 -1.34
C VAL A 316 9.49 -11.08 -2.58
N ARG A 317 9.14 -11.59 -3.76
CA ARG A 317 9.77 -11.20 -5.03
C ARG A 317 9.15 -9.98 -5.72
N PHE A 318 7.88 -9.67 -5.48
CA PHE A 318 7.10 -8.76 -6.34
C PHE A 318 6.38 -7.65 -5.57
N TRP A 319 6.86 -7.30 -4.38
CA TRP A 319 6.19 -6.32 -3.56
C TRP A 319 6.94 -5.02 -3.49
N ALA A 320 6.16 -3.96 -3.58
CA ALA A 320 6.73 -2.65 -3.61
C ALA A 320 7.38 -2.20 -2.29
N TYR A 321 6.93 -2.80 -1.20
CA TYR A 321 7.23 -2.33 0.14
C TYR A 321 8.48 -2.99 0.75
N PHE A 322 8.81 -4.23 0.39
CA PHE A 322 9.88 -5.00 1.06
C PHE A 322 11.21 -5.05 0.32
N VAL A 323 11.24 -4.76 -0.98
CA VAL A 323 12.46 -4.89 -1.81
C VAL A 323 13.26 -3.57 -1.82
N VAL A 324 13.11 -2.78 -0.77
CA VAL A 324 13.78 -1.49 -0.65
C VAL A 324 14.94 -1.64 0.33
N GLU A 325 16.13 -1.28 -0.14
CA GLU A 325 17.34 -1.26 0.66
C GLU A 325 17.91 0.16 0.67
N TYR A 326 18.40 0.58 1.84
CA TYR A 326 19.14 1.82 2.01
C TYR A 326 20.58 1.49 2.36
N GLU A 327 21.51 1.98 1.56
CA GLU A 327 22.93 1.81 1.82
C GLU A 327 23.51 3.13 2.30
N PHE A 328 24.20 3.11 3.44
CA PHE A 328 24.90 4.24 4.00
C PHE A 328 26.39 3.93 4.07
N VAL A 329 27.19 4.76 3.40
CA VAL A 329 28.65 4.67 3.40
C VAL A 329 29.20 5.79 4.29
N PHE A 330 29.82 5.40 5.39
CA PHE A 330 30.41 6.30 6.39
C PHE A 330 31.93 6.33 6.28
N ASP A 331 32.54 7.48 6.52
CA ASP A 331 33.98 7.59 6.72
C ASP A 331 34.36 6.95 8.06
N ARG A 332 35.33 6.03 8.05
CA ARG A 332 35.77 5.33 9.26
C ARG A 332 36.52 6.25 10.21
N SER A 333 37.20 7.27 9.70
CA SER A 333 37.99 8.23 10.48
C SER A 333 37.12 9.19 11.27
N TYR A 334 35.85 9.31 10.89
CA TYR A 334 34.92 10.23 11.51
C TYR A 334 33.49 9.63 11.46
N PRO A 335 33.10 8.81 12.46
CA PRO A 335 31.80 8.14 12.50
C PRO A 335 30.62 9.12 12.44
N GLU A 336 30.80 10.33 12.99
CA GLU A 336 29.83 11.44 12.92
C GLU A 336 29.90 12.25 11.61
N GLY A 337 30.75 11.84 10.68
CA GLY A 337 31.14 12.58 9.49
C GLY A 337 30.21 12.53 8.30
N LYS A 338 30.74 12.98 7.16
CA LYS A 338 30.03 12.96 5.88
C LYS A 338 29.73 11.51 5.51
N PHE A 339 28.47 11.24 5.20
CA PHE A 339 28.02 9.98 4.63
C PHE A 339 27.56 10.18 3.19
N VAL A 340 27.57 9.09 2.43
CA VAL A 340 26.86 8.99 1.15
C VAL A 340 25.80 7.92 1.30
N ALA A 341 24.58 8.22 0.85
CA ALA A 341 23.48 7.28 0.90
C ALA A 341 23.06 6.87 -0.51
N PHE A 342 22.71 5.60 -0.66
CA PHE A 342 22.11 5.02 -1.85
C PHE A 342 20.79 4.34 -1.49
N PHE A 343 19.93 4.25 -2.49
CA PHE A 343 18.64 3.62 -2.42
C PHE A 343 18.54 2.61 -3.54
N ARG A 344 18.20 1.37 -3.19
CA ARG A 344 17.89 0.32 -4.16
C ARG A 344 16.38 0.14 -4.24
N ASP A 345 15.83 0.33 -5.43
CA ASP A 345 14.41 0.13 -5.68
C ASP A 345 14.06 -1.35 -5.91
N GLN A 346 12.78 -1.63 -6.07
CA GLN A 346 12.25 -2.99 -6.24
C GLN A 346 12.69 -3.68 -7.53
N GLN A 347 13.20 -2.91 -8.49
CA GLN A 347 13.73 -3.43 -9.76
C GLN A 347 15.23 -3.72 -9.64
N GLY A 348 15.82 -3.49 -8.46
CA GLY A 348 17.24 -3.60 -8.22
C GLY A 348 18.04 -2.40 -8.75
N ASN A 349 17.37 -1.31 -9.17
CA ASN A 349 18.08 -0.12 -9.61
C ASN A 349 18.59 0.63 -8.39
N GLU A 350 19.89 0.87 -8.38
CA GLU A 350 20.53 1.66 -7.35
C GLU A 350 20.62 3.12 -7.78
N ARG A 351 20.30 4.04 -6.87
CA ARG A 351 20.40 5.48 -7.08
C ARG A 351 20.99 6.14 -5.85
N LYS A 352 21.80 7.16 -6.05
CA LYS A 352 22.22 8.02 -4.93
C LYS A 352 20.99 8.69 -4.32
N ALA A 353 20.81 8.52 -3.02
CA ALA A 353 19.74 9.18 -2.30
C ALA A 353 20.04 10.68 -2.18
N PRO A 354 19.10 11.57 -2.51
CA PRO A 354 19.26 13.01 -2.36
C PRO A 354 19.55 13.40 -0.91
N ASP A 355 20.40 14.42 -0.73
CA ASP A 355 20.75 14.94 0.59
C ASP A 355 19.51 15.39 1.39
N SER A 356 18.48 15.86 0.69
CA SER A 356 17.20 16.31 1.24
C SER A 356 16.37 15.19 1.87
N TRP A 357 16.72 13.91 1.65
CA TRP A 357 15.98 12.76 2.20
C TRP A 357 16.19 12.56 3.69
N PHE A 358 17.34 12.99 4.20
CA PHE A 358 17.77 12.68 5.54
C PHE A 358 17.96 13.97 6.33
N ARG A 359 17.49 13.95 7.58
CA ARG A 359 17.77 15.04 8.49
C ARG A 359 19.25 14.98 8.85
N ARG A 360 20.04 15.85 8.25
CA ARG A 360 21.38 16.16 8.74
C ARG A 360 21.19 16.91 10.04
N ASN A 361 21.19 16.20 11.17
CA ASN A 361 21.24 16.90 12.44
C ASN A 361 22.50 17.79 12.46
N SER A 362 22.22 19.03 12.82
CA SER A 362 23.07 20.19 13.14
C SER A 362 24.27 19.88 14.01
#